data_AF-A0A3N0C2T7-F1
#
_entry.id   AF-A0A3N0C2T7-F1
#
_cell.length_a   1.000
_cell.length_b   1.000
_cell.length_c   1.000
_cell.angle_alpha   90.00
_cell.angle_beta   90.00
_cell.angle_gamma   90.00
#
_symmetry.space_group_name_H-M   'P 1'
#
loop_
_entity.id
_entity.type
_entity.pdbx_description
1 polymer ?
#
loop_
_entity_poly.entity_id
_entity_poly.type
_entity_poly.pdbx_seq_one_letter_code
_entity_poly.pdbx_strand_id
1 'polypeptide(L)'
;MKQFRIISCVFSFLLIFTACKKDSDAVKEPEISETWQEHWFEHNQILNSVFSNDDLIVFYDKDVNKSVTWPNDYLTKVWQYTKTVYGSFGSNKKLYAIFHTGKYGGGHPSNYFEASHDNRNVIDVGLVDPKAWEGFTANEKDIVTHEVGHIVEFASKGKHNSPAFKIWGDSKWMEIYQYDVYKNLGMASDAERWYNKCMATVDNFPKANTQWFKNWFYPIYSKNGGTAALNKFFVLLSENFPSNGTDYSRDMNFGEFVHFWSGAAGVNLKGQATIAFGWTTDMENQFNKARTDFPNVKY
;
A
#
# COMPACT_ATOMS: atom_id res chain seq x y z
N MET A 1 -73.55 -49.73 18.56
CA MET A 1 -74.12 -50.82 17.73
C MET A 1 -74.01 -50.43 16.27
N LYS A 2 -73.40 -51.32 15.45
CA LYS A 2 -73.60 -51.57 14.00
C LYS A 2 -73.43 -50.36 13.04
N GLN A 3 -72.28 -50.26 12.36
CA GLN A 3 -72.02 -50.72 10.97
C GLN A 3 -73.06 -50.27 9.93
N PHE A 4 -72.60 -49.51 8.93
CA PHE A 4 -72.86 -49.76 7.51
C PHE A 4 -71.77 -49.13 6.63
N ARG A 5 -71.23 -49.94 5.70
CA ARG A 5 -70.42 -49.56 4.54
C ARG A 5 -71.34 -49.09 3.40
N ILE A 6 -70.82 -48.30 2.45
CA ILE A 6 -71.09 -48.26 0.98
C ILE A 6 -70.33 -47.01 0.43
N ILE A 7 -69.20 -47.16 -0.26
CA ILE A 7 -68.95 -47.33 -1.73
C ILE A 7 -68.78 -45.99 -2.50
N SER A 8 -67.56 -45.87 -3.08
CA SER A 8 -67.11 -45.28 -4.36
C SER A 8 -67.45 -43.84 -4.79
N CYS A 9 -66.39 -43.08 -5.08
CA CYS A 9 -65.94 -42.65 -6.44
C CYS A 9 -64.90 -41.52 -6.28
N VAL A 10 -63.60 -41.82 -6.31
CA VAL A 10 -62.69 -41.59 -7.45
C VAL A 10 -62.91 -40.26 -8.17
N PHE A 11 -62.08 -39.26 -7.86
CA PHE A 11 -61.52 -38.32 -8.84
C PHE A 11 -60.10 -37.97 -8.41
N SER A 12 -59.13 -38.63 -9.04
CA SER A 12 -57.72 -38.28 -8.95
C SER A 12 -57.46 -37.03 -9.78
N PHE A 13 -57.20 -35.89 -9.14
CA PHE A 13 -56.50 -34.79 -9.79
C PHE A 13 -55.01 -34.96 -9.53
N LEU A 14 -54.31 -35.51 -10.51
CA LEU A 14 -52.86 -35.59 -10.56
C LEU A 14 -52.33 -34.18 -10.85
N LEU A 15 -51.93 -33.44 -9.80
CA LEU A 15 -51.14 -32.22 -9.97
C LEU A 15 -49.69 -32.63 -10.24
N ILE A 16 -49.32 -32.59 -11.51
CA ILE A 16 -47.92 -32.69 -11.94
C ILE A 16 -47.23 -31.41 -11.48
N PHE A 17 -46.48 -31.48 -10.37
CA PHE A 17 -45.47 -30.48 -10.06
C PHE A 17 -44.35 -30.63 -11.09
N THR A 18 -44.38 -29.79 -12.13
CA THR A 18 -43.20 -29.50 -12.95
C THR A 18 -42.15 -28.87 -12.04
N ALA A 19 -41.17 -29.66 -11.63
CA ALA A 19 -39.94 -29.18 -11.05
C ALA A 19 -39.16 -28.40 -12.12
N CYS A 20 -39.35 -27.08 -12.18
CA CYS A 20 -38.43 -26.19 -12.87
C CYS A 20 -37.09 -26.24 -12.10
N LYS A 21 -36.14 -27.00 -12.63
CA LYS A 21 -34.71 -26.77 -12.36
C LYS A 21 -34.43 -25.32 -12.73
N LYS A 22 -34.21 -24.49 -11.72
CA LYS A 22 -33.68 -23.15 -11.89
C LYS A 22 -32.18 -23.35 -12.14
N ASP A 23 -31.80 -23.41 -13.41
CA ASP A 23 -30.39 -23.25 -13.77
C ASP A 23 -29.94 -21.91 -13.19
N SER A 24 -28.99 -21.97 -12.25
CA SER A 24 -28.31 -20.79 -11.78
C SER A 24 -27.37 -20.37 -12.90
N ASP A 25 -27.82 -19.45 -13.74
CA ASP A 25 -26.93 -18.68 -14.59
C ASP A 25 -25.97 -17.94 -13.65
N ALA A 26 -24.77 -18.48 -13.51
CA ALA A 26 -23.65 -17.73 -12.99
C ALA A 26 -23.49 -16.53 -13.92
N VAL A 27 -23.73 -15.34 -13.39
CA VAL A 27 -23.43 -14.09 -14.08
C VAL A 27 -21.93 -14.13 -14.38
N LYS A 28 -21.56 -14.43 -15.63
CA LYS A 28 -20.22 -14.17 -16.13
C LYS A 28 -20.03 -12.67 -16.03
N GLU A 29 -19.20 -12.26 -15.08
CA GLU A 29 -18.66 -10.91 -15.03
C GLU A 29 -18.08 -10.60 -16.42
N PRO A 30 -18.42 -9.46 -17.04
CA PRO A 30 -17.96 -9.15 -18.38
C PRO A 30 -16.43 -9.18 -18.38
N GLU A 31 -15.85 -9.90 -19.34
CA GLU A 31 -14.41 -10.01 -19.54
C GLU A 31 -13.90 -8.62 -19.97
N ILE A 32 -13.57 -7.77 -19.00
CA ILE A 32 -12.93 -6.48 -19.24
C ILE A 32 -11.52 -6.82 -19.70
N SER A 33 -11.30 -6.80 -21.02
CA SER A 33 -9.96 -6.83 -21.60
C SER A 33 -9.57 -5.41 -21.98
N GLU A 34 -8.97 -4.69 -21.04
CA GLU A 34 -8.17 -3.49 -21.30
C GLU A 34 -6.75 -3.95 -21.62
N THR A 35 -6.17 -3.41 -22.70
CA THR A 35 -4.75 -3.56 -22.99
C THR A 35 -4.04 -2.25 -22.74
N TRP A 36 -2.80 -2.32 -22.26
CA TRP A 36 -1.97 -1.15 -21.99
C TRP A 36 -0.54 -1.42 -22.46
N GLN A 37 -0.01 -0.52 -23.29
CA GLN A 37 1.37 -0.60 -23.74
C GLN A 37 2.25 0.14 -22.74
N GLU A 38 3.25 -0.53 -22.18
CA GLU A 38 4.26 0.13 -21.37
C GLU A 38 5.11 1.06 -22.24
N HIS A 39 5.46 2.22 -21.68
CA HIS A 39 6.25 3.25 -22.38
C HIS A 39 7.22 4.00 -21.46
N TRP A 40 7.62 3.36 -20.35
CA TRP A 40 8.55 3.90 -19.36
C TRP A 40 9.85 3.09 -19.28
N PHE A 41 10.99 3.76 -19.07
CA PHE A 41 12.32 3.14 -18.98
C PHE A 41 12.59 2.13 -20.13
N GLU A 42 13.05 0.92 -19.80
CA GLU A 42 13.19 -0.21 -20.72
C GLU A 42 11.92 -1.06 -20.86
N HIS A 43 10.84 -0.73 -20.14
CA HIS A 43 9.58 -1.45 -20.18
C HIS A 43 8.83 -1.12 -21.47
N ASN A 44 8.44 -2.17 -22.19
CA ASN A 44 7.76 -2.07 -23.49
C ASN A 44 6.81 -3.24 -23.74
N GLN A 45 6.33 -3.90 -22.69
CA GLN A 45 5.42 -5.02 -22.83
C GLN A 45 4.00 -4.54 -23.17
N ILE A 46 3.25 -5.42 -23.85
CA ILE A 46 1.80 -5.28 -23.94
C ILE A 46 1.21 -5.98 -22.72
N LEU A 47 0.55 -5.18 -21.89
CA LEU A 47 -0.14 -5.62 -20.69
C LEU A 47 -1.60 -5.91 -21.00
N ASN A 48 -2.14 -6.95 -20.38
CA ASN A 48 -3.54 -7.32 -20.50
C ASN A 48 -4.16 -7.32 -19.11
N SER A 49 -5.29 -6.63 -18.94
CA SER A 49 -6.02 -6.69 -17.68
C SER A 49 -6.55 -8.10 -17.46
N VAL A 50 -6.29 -8.65 -16.28
CA VAL A 50 -6.76 -9.98 -15.87
C VAL A 50 -7.79 -9.92 -14.74
N PHE A 51 -7.92 -8.75 -14.10
CA PHE A 51 -8.89 -8.51 -13.04
C PHE A 51 -9.17 -7.01 -12.90
N SER A 52 -10.40 -6.64 -12.55
CA SER A 52 -10.71 -5.29 -12.08
C SER A 52 -11.91 -5.26 -11.13
N ASN A 53 -11.85 -4.38 -10.14
CA ASN A 53 -12.98 -3.94 -9.32
C ASN A 53 -12.94 -2.41 -9.14
N ASP A 54 -13.72 -1.84 -8.23
CA ASP A 54 -13.77 -0.39 -7.99
C ASP A 54 -12.47 0.23 -7.46
N ASP A 55 -11.58 -0.58 -6.90
CA ASP A 55 -10.36 -0.16 -6.21
C ASP A 55 -9.08 -0.60 -6.92
N LEU A 56 -9.12 -1.62 -7.76
CA LEU A 56 -7.94 -2.26 -8.34
C LEU A 56 -8.19 -2.63 -9.80
N ILE A 57 -7.13 -2.55 -10.60
CA ILE A 57 -7.01 -3.26 -11.87
C ILE A 57 -5.65 -3.96 -11.88
N VAL A 58 -5.63 -5.23 -12.29
CA VAL A 58 -4.42 -6.05 -12.36
C VAL A 58 -4.11 -6.35 -13.81
N PHE A 59 -2.85 -6.11 -14.19
CA PHE A 59 -2.30 -6.28 -15.51
C PHE A 59 -1.17 -7.29 -15.49
N TYR A 60 -1.21 -8.22 -16.43
CA TYR A 60 -0.14 -9.18 -16.68
C TYR A 60 0.45 -8.96 -18.07
N ASP A 61 1.78 -9.02 -18.16
CA ASP A 61 2.41 -9.31 -19.44
C ASP A 61 2.16 -10.78 -19.85
N LYS A 62 2.62 -11.16 -21.04
CA LYS A 62 2.38 -12.50 -21.59
C LYS A 62 3.08 -13.64 -20.81
N ASP A 63 4.07 -13.32 -19.97
CA ASP A 63 4.93 -14.30 -19.31
C ASP A 63 4.44 -14.63 -17.89
N VAL A 64 3.53 -13.83 -17.32
CA VAL A 64 2.85 -14.16 -16.05
C VAL A 64 1.78 -15.24 -16.27
N ASN A 65 1.76 -16.23 -15.38
CA ASN A 65 0.74 -17.27 -15.38
C ASN A 65 -0.66 -16.68 -15.07
N LYS A 66 -1.56 -16.69 -16.05
CA LYS A 66 -2.92 -16.13 -15.93
C LYS A 66 -3.81 -16.80 -14.88
N SER A 67 -3.45 -17.98 -14.36
CA SER A 67 -4.20 -18.60 -13.26
C SER A 67 -3.87 -17.98 -11.90
N VAL A 68 -2.83 -17.15 -11.81
CA VAL A 68 -2.50 -16.40 -10.59
C VAL A 68 -3.60 -15.37 -10.34
N THR A 69 -4.21 -15.44 -9.16
CA THR A 69 -5.36 -14.58 -8.79
C THR A 69 -5.28 -14.03 -7.36
N TRP A 70 -4.37 -14.52 -6.53
CA TRP A 70 -4.22 -14.01 -5.16
C TRP A 70 -3.95 -12.50 -5.09
N PRO A 71 -3.27 -11.83 -6.06
CA PRO A 71 -3.04 -10.39 -5.97
C PRO A 71 -4.35 -9.60 -5.94
N ASN A 72 -5.41 -10.12 -6.57
CA ASN A 72 -6.70 -9.44 -6.71
C ASN A 72 -7.28 -9.08 -5.34
N ASP A 73 -7.47 -10.08 -4.47
CA ASP A 73 -8.04 -9.88 -3.13
C ASP A 73 -7.06 -9.15 -2.21
N TYR A 74 -5.78 -9.52 -2.28
CA TYR A 74 -4.76 -8.97 -1.39
C TYR A 74 -4.53 -7.48 -1.64
N LEU A 75 -4.24 -7.08 -2.89
CA LEU A 75 -4.00 -5.68 -3.22
C LEU A 75 -5.26 -4.82 -3.13
N THR A 76 -6.44 -5.39 -3.35
CA THR A 76 -7.70 -4.67 -3.07
C THR A 76 -7.74 -4.26 -1.60
N LYS A 77 -7.46 -5.18 -0.67
CA LYS A 77 -7.45 -4.90 0.77
C LYS A 77 -6.35 -3.91 1.16
N VAL A 78 -5.13 -4.10 0.65
CA VAL A 78 -4.01 -3.17 0.90
C VAL A 78 -4.37 -1.76 0.44
N TRP A 79 -4.90 -1.61 -0.78
CA TRP A 79 -5.25 -0.31 -1.32
C TRP A 79 -6.44 0.36 -0.64
N GLN A 80 -7.48 -0.41 -0.29
CA GLN A 80 -8.60 0.08 0.51
C GLN A 80 -8.14 0.59 1.88
N TYR A 81 -7.28 -0.18 2.56
CA TYR A 81 -6.65 0.26 3.81
C TYR A 81 -5.86 1.56 3.61
N THR A 82 -5.01 1.58 2.59
CA THR A 82 -4.17 2.74 2.25
C THR A 82 -5.01 4.00 2.09
N LYS A 83 -6.07 3.94 1.29
CA LYS A 83 -6.96 5.09 1.06
C LYS A 83 -7.73 5.50 2.30
N THR A 84 -8.12 4.54 3.13
CA THR A 84 -8.83 4.82 4.39
C THR A 84 -7.95 5.61 5.36
N VAL A 85 -6.65 5.30 5.42
CA VAL A 85 -5.72 5.94 6.35
C VAL A 85 -5.13 7.23 5.78
N TYR A 86 -4.61 7.17 4.55
CA TYR A 86 -3.79 8.22 3.94
C TYR A 86 -4.59 9.13 2.99
N GLY A 87 -5.82 8.78 2.67
CA GLY A 87 -6.74 9.60 1.87
C GLY A 87 -6.73 9.23 0.39
N SER A 88 -7.19 10.15 -0.46
CA SER A 88 -7.31 9.92 -1.90
C SER A 88 -6.03 10.28 -2.65
N PHE A 89 -5.76 9.54 -3.73
CA PHE A 89 -4.60 9.69 -4.59
C PHE A 89 -5.06 10.07 -6.01
N GLY A 90 -5.64 11.27 -6.13
CA GLY A 90 -6.25 11.74 -7.37
C GLY A 90 -7.73 11.36 -7.51
N SER A 91 -8.32 11.73 -8.65
CA SER A 91 -9.74 11.50 -8.96
C SER A 91 -10.05 10.05 -9.27
N ASN A 92 -9.09 9.34 -9.89
CA ASN A 92 -9.18 7.91 -10.11
C ASN A 92 -8.85 7.17 -8.81
N LYS A 93 -9.80 6.35 -8.35
CA LYS A 93 -9.69 5.62 -7.09
C LYS A 93 -8.91 4.32 -7.21
N LYS A 94 -8.57 3.88 -8.43
CA LYS A 94 -7.95 2.58 -8.67
C LYS A 94 -6.44 2.61 -8.47
N LEU A 95 -5.93 1.51 -7.92
CA LEU A 95 -4.55 1.08 -8.07
C LEU A 95 -4.43 0.27 -9.36
N TYR A 96 -3.38 0.51 -10.13
CA TYR A 96 -3.01 -0.22 -11.33
C TYR A 96 -1.81 -1.09 -10.99
N ALA A 97 -2.02 -2.40 -10.84
CA ALA A 97 -0.96 -3.32 -10.45
C ALA A 97 -0.50 -4.11 -11.67
N ILE A 98 0.77 -3.97 -12.04
CA ILE A 98 1.42 -4.62 -13.17
C ILE A 98 2.38 -5.66 -12.63
N PHE A 99 2.37 -6.85 -13.24
CA PHE A 99 3.24 -7.95 -12.84
C PHE A 99 4.04 -8.51 -14.01
N HIS A 100 5.28 -8.88 -13.71
CA HIS A 100 6.19 -9.56 -14.63
C HIS A 100 6.83 -10.79 -14.00
N THR A 101 7.03 -11.83 -14.81
CA THR A 101 7.67 -13.09 -14.41
C THR A 101 8.94 -13.31 -15.23
N GLY A 102 10.03 -13.68 -14.56
CA GLY A 102 11.33 -13.94 -15.19
C GLY A 102 12.09 -12.69 -15.68
N LYS A 103 11.65 -11.48 -15.31
CA LYS A 103 12.23 -10.20 -15.78
C LYS A 103 11.95 -9.05 -14.81
N TYR A 104 12.54 -7.88 -15.09
CA TYR A 104 12.32 -6.59 -14.41
C TYR A 104 12.35 -6.70 -12.88
N GLY A 105 13.37 -7.37 -12.36
CA GLY A 105 13.49 -7.67 -10.93
C GLY A 105 13.48 -6.42 -10.06
N GLY A 106 12.47 -6.27 -9.22
CA GLY A 106 12.26 -5.10 -8.38
C GLY A 106 10.85 -4.55 -8.52
N GLY A 107 10.63 -3.37 -7.96
CA GLY A 107 9.40 -2.62 -8.11
C GLY A 107 9.67 -1.22 -8.64
N HIS A 108 8.70 -0.73 -9.41
CA HIS A 108 8.68 0.59 -10.00
C HIS A 108 7.30 1.22 -9.71
N PRO A 109 7.22 2.13 -8.73
CA PRO A 109 5.98 2.80 -8.41
C PRO A 109 5.82 4.06 -9.26
N SER A 110 4.58 4.39 -9.59
CA SER A 110 4.23 5.69 -10.16
C SER A 110 2.90 6.17 -9.60
N ASN A 111 2.65 7.46 -9.69
CA ASN A 111 1.48 8.08 -9.07
C ASN A 111 0.74 9.00 -10.04
N TYR A 112 -0.46 9.42 -9.66
CA TYR A 112 -1.33 10.19 -10.55
C TYR A 112 -0.79 11.57 -10.99
N PHE A 113 0.27 12.10 -10.39
CA PHE A 113 0.95 13.30 -10.89
C PHE A 113 1.84 13.01 -12.11
N GLU A 114 2.23 11.76 -12.31
CA GLU A 114 3.24 11.35 -13.29
C GLU A 114 2.61 10.99 -14.64
N ALA A 115 2.88 11.82 -15.65
CA ALA A 115 2.43 11.59 -17.02
C ALA A 115 3.11 10.37 -17.66
N SER A 116 4.28 9.95 -17.15
CA SER A 116 5.00 8.76 -17.61
C SER A 116 4.19 7.47 -17.47
N HIS A 117 3.16 7.47 -16.62
CA HIS A 117 2.27 6.33 -16.40
C HIS A 117 0.80 6.73 -16.59
N ASP A 118 0.56 7.65 -17.53
CA ASP A 118 -0.78 8.08 -17.91
C ASP A 118 -1.61 8.64 -16.74
N ASN A 119 -0.91 9.26 -15.77
CA ASN A 119 -1.50 9.84 -14.57
C ASN A 119 -2.30 8.81 -13.73
N ARG A 120 -1.79 7.58 -13.64
CA ARG A 120 -2.36 6.48 -12.84
C ARG A 120 -1.53 6.24 -11.59
N ASN A 121 -2.17 5.73 -10.52
CA ASN A 121 -1.44 5.16 -9.38
C ASN A 121 -1.03 3.74 -9.76
N VAL A 122 0.27 3.51 -9.92
CA VAL A 122 0.81 2.27 -10.47
C VAL A 122 1.78 1.65 -9.48
N ILE A 123 1.69 0.33 -9.36
CA ILE A 123 2.82 -0.49 -8.94
C ILE A 123 3.16 -1.40 -10.12
N ASP A 124 4.40 -1.35 -10.58
CA ASP A 124 4.93 -2.23 -11.60
C ASP A 124 5.99 -3.11 -10.95
N VAL A 125 5.75 -4.42 -10.90
CA VAL A 125 6.58 -5.33 -10.11
C VAL A 125 6.98 -6.54 -10.92
N GLY A 126 8.29 -6.75 -11.05
CA GLY A 126 8.86 -7.93 -11.68
C GLY A 126 9.69 -8.75 -10.70
N LEU A 127 9.67 -10.07 -10.90
CA LEU A 127 10.55 -10.99 -10.20
C LEU A 127 11.28 -11.86 -11.23
N VAL A 128 12.58 -12.05 -11.04
CA VAL A 128 13.44 -12.84 -11.94
C VAL A 128 13.18 -14.35 -11.87
N ASP A 129 12.40 -14.80 -10.88
CA ASP A 129 11.98 -16.21 -10.77
C ASP A 129 10.95 -16.53 -11.86
N PRO A 130 11.17 -17.54 -12.73
CA PRO A 130 10.19 -17.96 -13.73
C PRO A 130 8.89 -18.54 -13.13
N LYS A 131 8.84 -18.81 -11.82
CA LYS A 131 7.64 -19.22 -11.08
C LYS A 131 7.10 -18.14 -10.15
N ALA A 132 7.53 -16.90 -10.36
CA ALA A 132 7.02 -15.76 -9.60
C ALA A 132 5.48 -15.73 -9.59
N TRP A 133 4.95 -15.29 -8.46
CA TRP A 133 3.53 -15.06 -8.19
C TRP A 133 2.68 -16.32 -7.99
N GLU A 134 3.21 -17.52 -8.20
CA GLU A 134 2.43 -18.75 -8.02
C GLU A 134 2.21 -19.10 -6.53
N GLY A 135 3.04 -18.59 -5.62
CA GLY A 135 3.12 -19.08 -4.24
C GLY A 135 2.46 -18.24 -3.16
N PHE A 136 2.02 -17.01 -3.45
CA PHE A 136 1.61 -16.02 -2.43
C PHE A 136 2.63 -15.94 -1.27
N THR A 137 3.91 -15.85 -1.61
CA THR A 137 5.01 -15.99 -0.65
C THR A 137 5.18 -14.74 0.21
N ALA A 138 6.02 -14.81 1.24
CA ALA A 138 6.36 -13.65 2.06
C ALA A 138 6.96 -12.52 1.21
N ASN A 139 7.96 -12.84 0.38
CA ASN A 139 8.65 -11.84 -0.44
C ASN A 139 7.73 -11.19 -1.48
N GLU A 140 6.83 -11.95 -2.09
CA GLU A 140 5.84 -11.42 -3.05
C GLU A 140 4.87 -10.44 -2.39
N LYS A 141 4.39 -10.77 -1.18
CA LYS A 141 3.58 -9.83 -0.39
C LYS A 141 4.36 -8.59 0.00
N ASP A 142 5.59 -8.77 0.47
CA ASP A 142 6.43 -7.70 0.96
C ASP A 142 6.70 -6.67 -0.16
N ILE A 143 7.11 -7.12 -1.36
CA ILE A 143 7.43 -6.20 -2.46
C ILE A 143 6.21 -5.43 -2.97
N VAL A 144 5.07 -6.08 -3.19
CA VAL A 144 3.90 -5.36 -3.72
C VAL A 144 3.33 -4.39 -2.69
N THR A 145 3.40 -4.70 -1.39
CA THR A 145 3.01 -3.75 -0.33
C THR A 145 3.99 -2.59 -0.24
N HIS A 146 5.29 -2.86 -0.39
CA HIS A 146 6.32 -1.82 -0.43
C HIS A 146 6.01 -0.79 -1.52
N GLU A 147 5.69 -1.25 -2.73
CA GLU A 147 5.38 -0.35 -3.85
C GLU A 147 4.10 0.48 -3.61
N VAL A 148 3.08 -0.08 -2.96
CA VAL A 148 1.91 0.72 -2.57
C VAL A 148 2.31 1.79 -1.54
N GLY A 149 3.27 1.51 -0.67
CA GLY A 149 3.84 2.47 0.25
C GLY A 149 4.45 3.68 -0.47
N HIS A 150 5.14 3.47 -1.58
CA HIS A 150 5.68 4.59 -2.36
C HIS A 150 4.59 5.53 -2.91
N ILE A 151 3.41 5.02 -3.27
CA ILE A 151 2.29 5.90 -3.65
C ILE A 151 1.89 6.80 -2.48
N VAL A 152 1.88 6.27 -1.25
CA VAL A 152 1.66 7.09 -0.05
C VAL A 152 2.74 8.14 0.09
N GLU A 153 4.01 7.74 0.04
CA GLU A 153 5.14 8.63 0.22
C GLU A 153 5.15 9.79 -0.78
N PHE A 154 4.92 9.50 -2.07
CA PHE A 154 5.15 10.44 -3.16
C PHE A 154 3.89 11.21 -3.60
N ALA A 155 2.69 10.81 -3.15
CA ALA A 155 1.44 11.39 -3.64
C ALA A 155 0.38 11.68 -2.55
N SER A 156 0.76 11.60 -1.27
CA SER A 156 -0.13 11.90 -0.15
C SER A 156 -0.59 13.35 -0.12
N LYS A 157 -1.85 13.56 0.30
CA LYS A 157 -2.43 14.86 0.62
C LYS A 157 -2.36 15.89 -0.54
N GLY A 158 -2.48 15.40 -1.77
CA GLY A 158 -2.46 16.28 -2.95
C GLY A 158 -1.10 16.93 -3.18
N LYS A 159 -0.02 16.38 -2.60
CA LYS A 159 1.35 16.82 -2.80
C LYS A 159 2.14 15.78 -3.54
N HIS A 160 2.98 16.26 -4.44
CA HIS A 160 3.87 15.44 -5.24
C HIS A 160 5.29 15.48 -4.67
N ASN A 161 5.98 14.35 -4.77
CA ASN A 161 7.33 14.10 -4.27
C ASN A 161 7.41 13.89 -2.73
N SER A 162 8.57 13.44 -2.24
CA SER A 162 8.84 13.18 -0.82
C SER A 162 10.06 13.96 -0.34
N PRO A 163 9.87 15.01 0.49
CA PRO A 163 11.00 15.78 1.01
C PRO A 163 11.90 14.95 1.93
N ALA A 164 11.39 13.84 2.49
CA ALA A 164 12.12 12.97 3.41
C ALA A 164 12.90 11.86 2.70
N PHE A 165 12.69 11.64 1.39
CA PHE A 165 13.29 10.52 0.66
C PHE A 165 14.81 10.48 0.78
N LYS A 166 15.50 11.64 0.70
CA LYS A 166 16.97 11.70 0.85
C LYS A 166 17.49 11.29 2.23
N ILE A 167 16.64 11.29 3.25
CA ILE A 167 17.00 10.94 4.63
C ILE A 167 16.80 9.44 4.85
N TRP A 168 15.62 8.93 4.51
CA TRP A 168 15.22 7.56 4.82
C TRP A 168 15.38 6.59 3.64
N GLY A 169 15.75 7.09 2.46
CA GLY A 169 15.91 6.32 1.23
C GLY A 169 14.64 5.60 0.79
N ASP A 170 14.83 4.62 -0.08
CA ASP A 170 13.77 3.82 -0.67
C ASP A 170 12.87 3.13 0.38
N SER A 171 13.47 2.41 1.32
CA SER A 171 12.70 1.37 2.02
C SER A 171 12.35 1.67 3.48
N LYS A 172 12.96 2.67 4.13
CA LYS A 172 12.88 2.72 5.60
C LYS A 172 11.50 3.15 6.10
N TRP A 173 10.80 4.03 5.39
CA TRP A 173 9.39 4.30 5.70
C TRP A 173 8.49 3.12 5.31
N MET A 174 8.80 2.41 4.21
CA MET A 174 8.07 1.22 3.80
C MET A 174 8.09 0.11 4.86
N GLU A 175 9.20 -0.06 5.57
CA GLU A 175 9.32 -1.06 6.64
C GLU A 175 8.21 -0.90 7.70
N ILE A 176 7.93 0.34 8.14
CA ILE A 176 6.85 0.58 9.12
C ILE A 176 5.46 0.58 8.49
N TYR A 177 5.35 1.03 7.24
CA TYR A 177 4.09 0.96 6.49
C TYR A 177 3.64 -0.49 6.26
N GLN A 178 4.54 -1.39 5.84
CA GLN A 178 4.24 -2.82 5.65
C GLN A 178 3.82 -3.47 6.97
N TYR A 179 4.53 -3.18 8.07
CA TYR A 179 4.13 -3.65 9.40
C TYR A 179 2.70 -3.19 9.76
N ASP A 180 2.41 -1.91 9.54
CA ASP A 180 1.11 -1.30 9.80
C ASP A 180 -0.01 -1.92 8.94
N VAL A 181 0.24 -2.13 7.64
CA VAL A 181 -0.68 -2.82 6.73
C VAL A 181 -0.97 -4.23 7.23
N TYR A 182 0.06 -5.05 7.48
CA TYR A 182 -0.13 -6.42 7.93
C TYR A 182 -0.93 -6.51 9.22
N LYS A 183 -0.65 -5.62 10.17
CA LYS A 183 -1.37 -5.55 11.43
C LYS A 183 -2.85 -5.22 11.22
N ASN A 184 -3.15 -4.23 10.38
CA ASN A 184 -4.52 -3.76 10.18
C ASN A 184 -5.35 -4.65 9.22
N LEU A 185 -4.69 -5.45 8.39
CA LEU A 185 -5.35 -6.50 7.60
C LEU A 185 -5.56 -7.81 8.38
N GLY A 186 -5.15 -7.88 9.66
CA GLY A 186 -5.28 -9.07 10.49
C GLY A 186 -4.29 -10.19 10.15
N MET A 187 -3.22 -9.87 9.42
CA MET A 187 -2.19 -10.82 8.99
C MET A 187 -1.11 -10.98 10.08
N ALA A 188 -1.52 -11.50 11.24
CA ALA A 188 -0.68 -11.54 12.44
C ALA A 188 0.68 -12.23 12.22
N SER A 189 0.71 -13.36 11.49
CA SER A 189 1.95 -14.08 11.20
C SER A 189 2.89 -13.30 10.27
N ASP A 190 2.34 -12.58 9.28
CA ASP A 190 3.15 -11.70 8.41
C ASP A 190 3.68 -10.50 9.17
N ALA A 191 2.84 -9.88 10.00
CA ALA A 191 3.24 -8.75 10.85
C ALA A 191 4.36 -9.14 11.83
N GLU A 192 4.26 -10.31 12.47
CA GLU A 192 5.29 -10.83 13.38
C GLU A 192 6.59 -11.17 12.64
N ARG A 193 6.51 -11.87 11.50
CA ARG A 193 7.69 -12.14 10.66
C ARG A 193 8.39 -10.84 10.27
N TRP A 194 7.62 -9.89 9.74
CA TRP A 194 8.16 -8.63 9.24
C TRP A 194 8.76 -7.79 10.36
N TYR A 195 8.07 -7.70 11.50
CA TYR A 195 8.60 -7.08 12.72
C TYR A 195 9.96 -7.67 13.12
N ASN A 196 10.06 -8.99 13.23
CA ASN A 196 11.31 -9.65 13.63
C ASN A 196 12.44 -9.39 12.62
N LYS A 197 12.13 -9.41 11.32
CA LYS A 197 13.07 -9.06 10.25
C LYS A 197 13.59 -7.62 10.43
N CYS A 198 12.70 -6.64 10.49
CA CYS A 198 13.07 -5.22 10.58
C CYS A 198 13.75 -4.86 11.92
N MET A 199 13.42 -5.56 13.01
CA MET A 199 14.12 -5.40 14.30
C MET A 199 15.58 -5.88 14.26
N ALA A 200 15.87 -6.86 13.40
CA ALA A 200 17.22 -7.40 13.19
C ALA A 200 18.01 -6.62 12.12
N THR A 201 17.34 -5.88 11.24
CA THR A 201 17.97 -5.08 10.19
C THR A 201 18.90 -4.00 10.76
N VAL A 202 20.06 -3.87 10.13
CA VAL A 202 21.08 -2.86 10.41
C VAL A 202 21.53 -2.26 9.08
N ASP A 203 21.47 -0.94 8.98
CA ASP A 203 21.85 -0.14 7.82
C ASP A 203 23.11 0.69 8.11
N ASN A 204 23.75 1.15 7.04
CA ASN A 204 24.93 2.02 7.14
C ASN A 204 24.62 3.51 6.89
N PHE A 205 23.34 3.88 6.86
CA PHE A 205 22.87 5.25 6.70
C PHE A 205 21.78 5.60 7.74
N PRO A 206 21.73 6.86 8.22
CA PRO A 206 22.61 7.96 7.84
C PRO A 206 24.02 7.83 8.43
N LYS A 207 24.23 6.83 9.29
CA LYS A 207 25.55 6.39 9.75
C LYS A 207 25.61 4.87 9.85
N ALA A 208 26.83 4.34 9.95
CA ALA A 208 27.07 2.93 10.23
C ALA A 208 26.27 2.43 11.45
N ASN A 209 25.72 1.22 11.32
CA ASN A 209 24.96 0.53 12.37
C ASN A 209 23.63 1.19 12.77
N THR A 210 22.98 1.91 11.87
CA THR A 210 21.65 2.48 12.10
C THR A 210 20.59 1.38 12.05
N GLN A 211 19.65 1.36 12.99
CA GLN A 211 18.50 0.45 12.96
C GLN A 211 17.21 1.26 12.86
N TRP A 212 16.79 1.59 11.63
CA TRP A 212 15.67 2.51 11.37
C TRP A 212 14.36 2.07 12.01
N PHE A 213 13.91 0.86 11.69
CA PHE A 213 12.67 0.35 12.25
C PHE A 213 12.72 0.29 13.79
N LYS A 214 13.74 -0.37 14.34
CA LYS A 214 13.87 -0.59 15.79
C LYS A 214 14.01 0.69 16.61
N ASN A 215 14.83 1.64 16.15
CA ASN A 215 15.21 2.81 16.95
C ASN A 215 14.48 4.08 16.53
N TRP A 216 13.79 4.13 15.38
CA TRP A 216 13.06 5.32 14.95
C TRP A 216 11.57 5.05 14.77
N PHE A 217 11.19 4.28 13.76
CA PHE A 217 9.78 4.16 13.38
C PHE A 217 8.94 3.35 14.36
N TYR A 218 9.44 2.22 14.85
CA TYR A 218 8.67 1.37 15.76
C TYR A 218 8.41 2.03 17.12
N PRO A 219 9.37 2.74 17.76
CA PRO A 219 9.08 3.53 18.96
C PRO A 219 7.99 4.58 18.75
N ILE A 220 8.04 5.34 17.65
CA ILE A 220 7.02 6.33 17.30
C ILE A 220 5.65 5.64 17.12
N TYR A 221 5.62 4.55 16.36
CA TYR A 221 4.40 3.81 16.08
C TYR A 221 3.79 3.21 17.37
N SER A 222 4.59 2.50 18.17
CA SER A 222 4.11 1.75 19.33
C SER A 222 3.76 2.63 20.54
N LYS A 223 4.37 3.82 20.67
CA LYS A 223 4.19 4.69 21.85
C LYS A 223 3.50 6.02 21.55
N ASN A 224 3.51 6.45 20.29
CA ASN A 224 3.15 7.83 19.93
C ASN A 224 2.17 7.92 18.76
N GLY A 225 1.14 7.07 18.75
CA GLY A 225 -0.05 7.25 17.90
C GLY A 225 -0.22 6.27 16.74
N GLY A 226 0.68 5.30 16.56
CA GLY A 226 0.54 4.24 15.56
C GLY A 226 0.30 4.76 14.15
N THR A 227 -0.68 4.16 13.47
CA THR A 227 -1.17 4.55 12.14
C THR A 227 -1.49 6.05 12.04
N ALA A 228 -2.08 6.64 13.09
CA ALA A 228 -2.45 8.06 13.07
C ALA A 228 -1.22 8.97 13.01
N ALA A 229 -0.12 8.62 13.68
CA ALA A 229 1.12 9.36 13.61
C ALA A 229 1.78 9.26 12.24
N LEU A 230 1.77 8.07 11.62
CA LEU A 230 2.28 7.89 10.26
C LEU A 230 1.55 8.80 9.25
N ASN A 231 0.21 8.82 9.29
CA ASN A 231 -0.58 9.71 8.43
C ASN A 231 -0.39 11.20 8.78
N LYS A 232 -0.32 11.54 10.07
CA LYS A 232 -0.17 12.93 10.51
C LYS A 232 1.13 13.57 10.04
N PHE A 233 2.20 12.80 9.85
CA PHE A 233 3.44 13.29 9.23
C PHE A 233 3.17 13.90 7.85
N PHE A 234 2.46 13.18 6.96
CA PHE A 234 2.12 13.68 5.63
C PHE A 234 1.13 14.85 5.66
N VAL A 235 0.19 14.85 6.60
CA VAL A 235 -0.71 16.00 6.81
C VAL A 235 0.12 17.26 7.10
N LEU A 236 1.01 17.18 8.10
CA LEU A 236 1.84 18.31 8.51
C LEU A 236 2.74 18.80 7.37
N LEU A 237 3.35 17.89 6.60
CA LEU A 237 4.14 18.28 5.43
C LEU A 237 3.30 19.05 4.42
N SER A 238 2.11 18.55 4.08
CA SER A 238 1.26 19.18 3.07
C SER A 238 0.79 20.58 3.46
N GLU A 239 0.61 20.82 4.77
CA GLU A 239 0.15 22.09 5.33
C GLU A 239 1.27 23.11 5.55
N ASN A 240 2.51 22.66 5.78
CA ASN A 240 3.56 23.53 6.31
C ASN A 240 4.87 23.52 5.51
N PHE A 241 5.19 22.43 4.81
CA PHE A 241 6.46 22.32 4.10
C PHE A 241 6.41 23.08 2.75
N PRO A 242 7.49 23.76 2.32
CA PRO A 242 7.47 24.59 1.12
C PRO A 242 7.11 23.81 -0.15
N SER A 243 6.26 24.40 -0.99
CA SER A 243 5.81 23.79 -2.25
C SER A 243 5.57 24.84 -3.34
N ASN A 244 5.73 24.42 -4.60
CA ASN A 244 5.40 25.17 -5.80
C ASN A 244 4.17 24.52 -6.44
N GLY A 245 2.97 24.97 -6.04
CA GLY A 245 1.73 24.28 -6.40
C GLY A 245 1.62 22.95 -5.65
N THR A 246 1.57 21.84 -6.38
CA THR A 246 1.48 20.47 -5.82
C THR A 246 2.84 19.91 -5.43
N ASP A 247 3.92 20.35 -6.05
CA ASP A 247 5.26 19.80 -5.83
C ASP A 247 5.94 20.42 -4.61
N TYR A 248 6.50 19.60 -3.74
CA TYR A 248 7.42 20.12 -2.72
C TYR A 248 8.64 20.75 -3.38
N SER A 249 9.06 21.92 -2.90
CA SER A 249 10.07 22.73 -3.60
C SER A 249 11.50 22.33 -3.31
N ARG A 250 11.73 21.46 -2.32
CA ARG A 250 13.06 20.95 -1.93
C ARG A 250 12.95 19.72 -1.03
N ASP A 251 14.09 19.09 -0.78
CA ASP A 251 14.23 18.10 0.29
C ASP A 251 14.28 18.75 1.68
N MET A 252 13.94 17.97 2.70
CA MET A 252 14.11 18.36 4.10
C MET A 252 15.48 17.96 4.64
N ASN A 253 15.95 18.70 5.64
CA ASN A 253 17.13 18.32 6.42
C ASN A 253 16.77 17.51 7.68
N PHE A 254 17.76 16.97 8.40
CA PHE A 254 17.51 16.12 9.56
C PHE A 254 16.80 16.84 10.72
N GLY A 255 17.08 18.12 10.93
CA GLY A 255 16.37 18.90 11.94
C GLY A 255 14.89 19.08 11.62
N GLU A 256 14.55 19.35 10.36
CA GLU A 256 13.17 19.41 9.87
C GLU A 256 12.50 18.04 9.99
N PHE A 257 13.18 16.97 9.58
CA PHE A 257 12.68 15.60 9.71
C PHE A 257 12.24 15.28 11.13
N VAL A 258 13.10 15.56 12.12
CA VAL A 258 12.80 15.33 13.53
C VAL A 258 11.72 16.28 14.03
N HIS A 259 11.68 17.52 13.56
CA HIS A 259 10.66 18.50 13.91
C HIS A 259 9.26 18.08 13.45
N PHE A 260 9.11 17.67 12.19
CA PHE A 260 7.83 17.21 11.62
C PHE A 260 7.37 15.89 12.24
N TRP A 261 8.27 14.93 12.45
CA TRP A 261 7.93 13.71 13.19
C TRP A 261 7.55 13.99 14.65
N SER A 262 8.18 14.97 15.29
CA SER A 262 7.78 15.39 16.64
C SER A 262 6.34 15.90 16.65
N GLY A 263 5.97 16.74 15.68
CA GLY A 263 4.59 17.20 15.51
C GLY A 263 3.60 16.08 15.21
N ALA A 264 4.01 15.11 14.40
CA ALA A 264 3.20 13.93 14.09
C ALA A 264 2.98 13.05 15.32
N ALA A 265 4.02 12.80 16.10
CA ALA A 265 4.00 12.03 17.34
C ALA A 265 3.36 12.78 18.52
N GLY A 266 3.24 14.10 18.43
CA GLY A 266 2.76 14.96 19.52
C GLY A 266 3.69 15.02 20.72
N VAL A 267 4.97 14.68 20.54
CA VAL A 267 6.03 14.77 21.56
C VAL A 267 7.36 15.16 20.92
N ASN A 268 8.27 15.77 21.69
CA ASN A 268 9.61 16.08 21.20
C ASN A 268 10.44 14.80 21.00
N LEU A 269 10.75 14.45 19.75
CA LEU A 269 11.49 13.25 19.39
C LEU A 269 13.01 13.43 19.32
N LYS A 270 13.58 14.57 19.72
CA LYS A 270 15.03 14.76 19.76
C LYS A 270 15.74 13.64 20.52
N GLY A 271 15.21 13.24 21.69
CA GLY A 271 15.79 12.13 22.46
C GLY A 271 15.79 10.81 21.69
N GLN A 272 14.70 10.50 20.98
CA GLN A 272 14.60 9.30 20.14
C GLN A 272 15.55 9.38 18.93
N ALA A 273 15.69 10.56 18.32
CA ALA A 273 16.61 10.78 17.22
C ALA A 273 18.07 10.60 17.66
N THR A 274 18.43 11.06 18.88
CA THR A 274 19.75 10.80 19.47
C THR A 274 20.04 9.31 19.58
N ILE A 275 19.06 8.51 20.00
CA ILE A 275 19.19 7.04 20.08
C ILE A 275 19.35 6.44 18.68
N ALA A 276 18.51 6.86 17.72
CA ALA A 276 18.47 6.27 16.38
C ALA A 276 19.68 6.62 15.52
N PHE A 277 20.07 7.90 15.51
CA PHE A 277 21.00 8.48 14.53
C PHE A 277 22.19 9.15 15.20
N GLY A 278 22.18 9.34 16.52
CA GLY A 278 23.04 10.31 17.19
C GLY A 278 22.49 11.73 17.07
N TRP A 279 23.16 12.69 17.69
CA TRP A 279 22.74 14.09 17.64
C TRP A 279 23.94 15.01 17.53
N THR A 280 24.08 15.67 16.38
CA THR A 280 25.21 16.57 16.11
C THR A 280 24.80 18.02 16.34
N THR A 281 25.79 18.91 16.44
CA THR A 281 25.56 20.36 16.48
C THR A 281 24.81 20.86 15.23
N ASP A 282 25.07 20.26 14.06
CA ASP A 282 24.35 20.63 12.83
C ASP A 282 22.88 20.23 12.89
N MET A 283 22.56 19.03 13.40
CA MET A 283 21.17 18.62 13.64
C MET A 283 20.48 19.52 14.65
N GLU A 284 21.18 19.94 15.71
CA GLU A 284 20.67 20.89 16.71
C GLU A 284 20.32 22.23 16.06
N ASN A 285 21.22 22.79 15.25
CA ASN A 285 21.01 24.06 14.56
C ASN A 285 19.84 23.96 13.56
N GLN A 286 19.79 22.89 12.78
CA GLN A 286 18.70 22.61 11.86
C GLN A 286 17.35 22.47 12.57
N PHE A 287 17.31 21.74 13.70
CA PHE A 287 16.10 21.52 14.48
C PHE A 287 15.60 22.83 15.10
N ASN A 288 16.51 23.65 15.62
CA ASN A 288 16.19 24.96 16.16
C ASN A 288 15.66 25.91 15.09
N LYS A 289 16.27 25.89 13.90
CA LYS A 289 15.77 26.63 12.73
C LYS A 289 14.39 26.13 12.29
N ALA A 290 14.17 24.82 12.22
CA ALA A 290 12.89 24.24 11.83
C ALA A 290 11.75 24.68 12.75
N ARG A 291 11.97 24.75 14.07
CA ARG A 291 10.97 25.25 15.03
C ARG A 291 10.57 26.71 14.77
N THR A 292 11.50 27.52 14.28
CA THR A 292 11.26 28.93 13.95
C THR A 292 10.60 29.07 12.58
N ASP A 293 11.03 28.29 11.58
CA ASP A 293 10.53 28.34 10.21
C ASP A 293 9.13 27.71 10.07
N PHE A 294 8.82 26.69 10.89
CA PHE A 294 7.57 25.95 10.87
C PHE A 294 6.82 26.02 12.20
N PRO A 295 6.48 27.22 12.70
CA PRO A 295 5.94 27.39 14.04
C PRO A 295 4.58 26.71 14.24
N ASN A 296 3.86 26.36 13.17
CA ASN A 296 2.57 25.68 13.24
C ASN A 296 2.68 24.17 13.53
N VAL A 297 3.87 23.58 13.42
CA VAL A 297 4.12 22.19 13.81
C VAL A 297 4.35 22.12 15.33
N LYS A 298 3.33 21.64 16.07
CA LYS A 298 3.30 21.63 17.55
C LYS A 298 3.40 20.22 18.14
N TYR A 299 4.06 20.11 19.29
CA TYR A 299 4.24 18.91 20.11
C TYR A 299 4.71 19.27 21.53
#